data_AF-A0A942NDZ1-F1
#
_entry.id   AF-A0A942NDZ1-F1
#
_cell.length_a   1.000
_cell.length_b   1.000
_cell.length_c   1.000
_cell.angle_alpha   90.00
_cell.angle_beta   90.00
_cell.angle_gamma   90.00
#
_symmetry.space_group_name_H-M   'P 1'
#
loop_
_entity.id
_entity.type
_entity.pdbx_description
1 polymer ?
#
loop_
_entity_poly.entity_id
_entity_poly.type
_entity_poly.pdbx_seq_one_letter_code
_entity_poly.pdbx_strand_id
1 'polypeptide(L)'
;MEYQLATIEYVKAVKLSGYKTDVQVQVTIKLKEAIDAQNLQVKLVSNPKGFNQIDKRWVDKYAEMWNIPLEIATIFKKYTGEVEPTISNPKDKRRMFANEFSVNEQENILKWLNENKSLIVSDILKGRGQFSAEWMLVAQKVKANSRWVLKPMNVCLNHFGNGNIEITKQGNFKIGRITMQRKGGDNGRDTAKMLQFKINPAELFDLK
;
A
#
# COMPACT_ATOMS: atom_id res chain seq x y z
N MET A 1 14.87 -2.68 -15.45
CA MET A 1 14.29 -2.48 -16.79
C MET A 1 15.21 -2.99 -17.89
N GLU A 2 16.52 -3.15 -17.66
CA GLU A 2 17.40 -4.02 -18.47
C GLU A 2 17.52 -3.68 -19.97
N TYR A 3 17.25 -2.43 -20.34
CA TYR A 3 17.49 -1.96 -21.71
C TYR A 3 18.97 -1.95 -22.07
N GLN A 4 19.28 -2.35 -23.30
CA GLN A 4 20.58 -2.08 -23.92
C GLN A 4 20.66 -0.61 -24.33
N LEU A 5 21.44 0.21 -23.62
CA LEU A 5 21.42 1.67 -23.79
C LEU A 5 21.69 2.14 -25.23
N ALA A 6 22.56 1.44 -25.97
CA ALA A 6 22.92 1.79 -27.34
C ALA A 6 21.77 1.66 -28.35
N THR A 7 20.76 0.86 -28.02
CA THR A 7 19.58 0.61 -28.88
C THR A 7 18.44 1.57 -28.60
N ILE A 8 18.51 2.35 -27.52
CA ILE A 8 17.49 3.35 -27.20
C ILE A 8 17.59 4.51 -28.20
N GLU A 9 16.46 4.85 -28.82
CA GLU A 9 16.32 5.99 -29.72
C GLU A 9 15.74 7.20 -29.00
N TYR A 10 14.65 6.98 -28.26
CA TYR A 10 13.91 8.04 -27.59
C TYR A 10 13.27 7.55 -26.30
N VAL A 11 13.15 8.43 -25.31
CA VAL A 11 12.49 8.15 -24.03
C VAL A 11 11.56 9.30 -23.66
N LYS A 12 10.31 8.98 -23.32
CA LYS A 12 9.31 9.93 -22.81
C LYS A 12 8.80 9.47 -21.45
N ALA A 13 8.80 10.36 -20.45
CA ALA A 13 8.23 10.09 -19.14
C ALA A 13 6.94 10.89 -18.97
N VAL A 14 5.82 10.21 -18.77
CA VAL A 14 4.50 10.81 -18.58
C VAL A 14 4.07 10.66 -17.13
N LYS A 15 3.82 11.79 -16.45
CA LYS A 15 3.26 11.77 -15.10
C LYS A 15 1.76 11.41 -15.17
N LEU A 16 1.35 10.45 -14.37
CA LEU A 16 -0.04 10.02 -14.23
C LEU A 16 -0.59 10.46 -12.87
N SER A 17 -1.92 10.44 -12.72
CA SER A 17 -2.61 10.77 -11.47
C SER A 17 -3.88 9.94 -11.36
N GLY A 18 -4.19 9.47 -10.14
CA GLY A 18 -5.35 8.61 -9.88
C GLY A 18 -5.09 7.10 -10.11
N TYR A 19 -3.88 6.71 -10.53
CA TYR A 19 -3.49 5.32 -10.76
C TYR A 19 -2.42 4.85 -9.76
N LYS A 20 -2.09 3.56 -9.78
CA LYS A 20 -0.97 3.00 -9.00
C LYS A 20 0.39 3.39 -9.55
N THR A 21 0.44 3.57 -10.87
CA THR A 21 1.55 4.16 -11.59
C THR A 21 1.53 5.67 -11.43
N ASP A 22 2.65 6.23 -10.98
CA ASP A 22 2.87 7.68 -10.89
C ASP A 22 3.53 8.23 -12.16
N VAL A 23 4.40 7.43 -12.79
CA VAL A 23 5.10 7.77 -14.04
C VAL A 23 5.07 6.57 -14.98
N GLN A 24 4.59 6.77 -16.21
CA GLN A 24 4.80 5.82 -17.29
C GLN A 24 5.98 6.27 -18.14
N VAL A 25 6.99 5.41 -18.27
CA VAL A 25 8.14 5.63 -19.13
C VAL A 25 7.91 4.89 -20.44
N GLN A 26 7.92 5.63 -21.55
CA GLN A 26 7.74 5.12 -22.91
C GLN A 26 9.10 5.13 -23.59
N VAL A 27 9.59 3.95 -23.99
CA VAL A 27 10.91 3.74 -24.58
C VAL A 27 10.74 3.30 -26.03
N THR A 28 11.34 4.06 -26.95
CA THR A 28 11.45 3.72 -28.37
C THR A 28 12.84 3.15 -28.64
N ILE A 29 12.88 1.98 -29.28
CA ILE A 29 14.12 1.28 -29.64
C ILE A 29 14.40 1.48 -31.13
N LYS A 30 15.64 1.77 -31.49
CA LYS A 30 16.08 1.93 -32.88
C LYS A 30 15.60 0.76 -33.73
N LEU A 31 15.08 1.08 -34.92
CA LEU A 31 14.61 0.11 -35.91
C LEU A 31 13.42 -0.75 -35.43
N LYS A 32 12.77 -0.41 -34.31
CA LYS A 32 11.51 -1.00 -33.86
C LYS A 32 10.41 0.05 -33.89
N GLU A 33 9.27 -0.30 -34.50
CA GLU A 33 8.10 0.58 -34.53
C GLU A 33 7.36 0.62 -33.18
N ALA A 34 7.46 -0.45 -32.39
CA ALA A 34 6.76 -0.57 -31.12
C ALA A 34 7.38 0.28 -30.01
N ILE A 35 6.51 0.89 -29.20
CA ILE A 35 6.87 1.59 -27.96
C ILE A 35 6.74 0.62 -26.80
N ASP A 36 7.80 0.47 -26.01
CA ASP A 36 7.74 -0.27 -24.76
C ASP A 36 7.37 0.67 -23.60
N ALA A 37 6.29 0.35 -22.88
CA ALA A 37 5.76 1.18 -21.81
C ALA A 37 6.03 0.52 -20.45
N GLN A 38 6.71 1.25 -19.57
CA GLN A 38 7.10 0.80 -18.25
C GLN A 38 6.41 1.64 -17.18
N ASN A 39 5.66 0.97 -16.30
CA ASN A 39 4.83 1.63 -15.31
C ASN A 39 5.53 1.70 -13.93
N LEU A 40 5.91 2.90 -13.50
CA LEU A 40 6.64 3.15 -12.26
C LEU A 40 5.72 3.77 -11.19
N GLN A 41 5.67 3.13 -10.02
CA GLN A 41 5.22 3.77 -8.78
C GLN A 41 6.42 4.46 -8.11
N VAL A 42 6.25 5.71 -7.67
CA VAL A 42 7.30 6.53 -7.09
C VAL A 42 7.03 6.79 -5.61
N LYS A 43 8.02 6.53 -4.76
CA LYS A 43 7.98 6.86 -3.33
C LYS A 43 9.14 7.77 -2.97
N LEU A 44 8.81 8.92 -2.41
CA LEU A 44 9.79 9.84 -1.84
C LEU A 44 9.92 9.57 -0.35
N VAL A 45 11.14 9.37 0.14
CA VAL A 45 11.45 9.20 1.56
C VAL A 45 12.48 10.26 2.00
N SER A 46 12.30 10.82 3.19
CA SER A 46 13.24 11.78 3.80
C SER A 46 14.02 11.19 4.98
N ASN A 47 13.57 10.06 5.51
CA ASN A 47 14.13 9.37 6.67
C ASN A 47 14.06 7.84 6.46
N PRO A 48 15.11 7.06 6.81
CA PRO A 48 15.12 5.60 6.65
C PRO A 48 14.05 4.84 7.44
N LYS A 49 13.40 5.48 8.43
CA LYS A 49 12.32 4.87 9.24
C LYS A 49 10.94 5.43 8.91
N GLY A 50 10.81 6.18 7.81
CA GLY A 50 9.57 6.83 7.41
C GLY A 50 8.55 5.84 6.86
N PHE A 51 7.27 6.04 7.20
CA PHE A 51 6.18 5.26 6.63
C PHE A 51 5.41 6.08 5.58
N ASN A 52 5.24 5.51 4.40
CA ASN A 52 4.52 6.13 3.29
C ASN A 52 3.18 5.42 3.06
N GLN A 53 2.15 6.20 2.71
CA GLN A 53 0.89 5.66 2.23
C GLN A 53 1.08 4.96 0.88
N ILE A 54 0.50 3.76 0.75
CA ILE A 54 0.43 3.01 -0.52
C ILE A 54 -1.00 2.87 -1.03
N ASP A 55 -1.98 2.86 -0.13
CA ASP A 55 -3.39 2.80 -0.48
C ASP A 55 -4.24 3.40 0.65
N LYS A 56 -5.40 3.96 0.30
CA LYS A 56 -6.40 4.46 1.25
C LYS A 56 -7.75 4.58 0.58
N ARG A 57 -8.78 3.96 1.15
CA ARG A 57 -10.19 4.07 0.70
C ARG A 57 -11.14 3.92 1.89
N TRP A 58 -12.41 4.22 1.66
CA TRP A 58 -13.51 3.81 2.55
C TRP A 58 -13.62 2.29 2.59
N VAL A 59 -14.06 1.73 3.72
CA VAL A 59 -14.18 0.27 3.90
C VAL A 59 -15.07 -0.34 2.82
N ASP A 60 -16.18 0.32 2.44
CA ASP A 60 -17.08 -0.19 1.41
C ASP A 60 -16.41 -0.40 0.05
N LYS A 61 -15.39 0.41 -0.28
CA LYS A 61 -14.65 0.21 -1.53
C LYS A 61 -13.74 -1.01 -1.48
N TYR A 62 -13.16 -1.32 -0.33
CA TYR A 62 -12.47 -2.59 -0.17
C TYR A 62 -13.44 -3.77 -0.11
N ALA A 63 -14.62 -3.58 0.50
CA ALA A 63 -15.67 -4.58 0.54
C ALA A 63 -16.11 -5.01 -0.86
N GLU A 64 -16.35 -4.03 -1.73
CA GLU A 64 -16.63 -4.24 -3.16
C GLU A 64 -15.45 -4.93 -3.88
N MET A 65 -14.22 -4.44 -3.71
CA MET A 65 -13.05 -4.94 -4.44
C MET A 65 -12.62 -6.36 -4.06
N TRP A 66 -12.80 -6.74 -2.80
CA TRP A 66 -12.31 -8.01 -2.23
C TRP A 66 -13.43 -8.94 -1.80
N ASN A 67 -14.69 -8.60 -2.11
CA ASN A 67 -15.87 -9.34 -1.68
C ASN A 67 -15.85 -9.63 -0.17
N ILE A 68 -15.58 -8.60 0.63
CA ILE A 68 -15.42 -8.74 2.09
C ILE A 68 -16.79 -9.12 2.69
N PRO A 69 -16.87 -10.20 3.49
CA PRO A 69 -18.09 -10.55 4.22
C PRO A 69 -18.58 -9.38 5.08
N LEU A 70 -19.91 -9.21 5.18
CA LEU A 70 -20.53 -8.10 5.90
C LEU A 70 -20.04 -8.00 7.36
N GLU A 71 -19.84 -9.15 8.02
CA GLU A 71 -19.30 -9.22 9.37
C GLU A 71 -17.89 -8.60 9.47
N ILE A 72 -16.98 -8.94 8.56
CA ILE A 72 -15.62 -8.41 8.52
C ILE A 72 -15.63 -6.92 8.16
N ALA A 73 -16.44 -6.53 7.19
CA ALA A 73 -16.61 -5.14 6.80
C ALA A 73 -17.12 -4.28 7.97
N THR A 74 -18.08 -4.80 8.74
CA THR A 74 -18.60 -4.13 9.95
C THR A 74 -17.49 -3.92 10.98
N ILE A 75 -16.64 -4.91 11.21
CA ILE A 75 -15.53 -4.77 12.15
C ILE A 75 -14.52 -3.73 11.63
N PHE A 76 -14.18 -3.73 10.35
CA PHE A 76 -13.32 -2.68 9.76
C PHE A 76 -13.94 -1.28 9.88
N LYS A 77 -15.26 -1.14 9.77
CA LYS A 77 -15.94 0.15 9.97
C LYS A 77 -15.85 0.64 11.42
N LYS A 78 -16.02 -0.24 12.41
CA LYS A 78 -15.78 0.10 13.83
C LYS A 78 -14.30 0.42 14.08
N TYR A 79 -13.39 -0.32 13.44
CA TYR A 79 -11.95 -0.13 13.57
C TYR A 79 -11.48 1.24 13.07
N THR A 80 -12.08 1.69 11.96
CA THR A 80 -11.76 2.96 11.31
C THR A 80 -12.53 4.15 11.87
N GLY A 81 -13.63 3.90 12.60
CA GLY A 81 -14.55 4.91 13.10
C GLY A 81 -15.55 5.41 12.06
N GLU A 82 -15.79 4.63 10.99
CA GLU A 82 -16.96 4.80 10.13
C GLU A 82 -18.25 4.48 10.88
N VAL A 83 -18.17 3.58 11.87
CA VAL A 83 -19.24 3.22 12.81
C VAL A 83 -18.73 3.42 14.24
N GLU A 84 -19.61 3.86 15.12
CA GLU A 84 -19.30 4.11 16.53
C GLU A 84 -18.84 2.83 17.27
N PRO A 85 -17.99 2.96 18.30
CA PRO A 85 -17.58 1.83 19.14
C PRO A 85 -18.77 1.14 19.82
N THR A 86 -18.69 -0.18 19.97
CA THR A 86 -19.73 -0.96 20.65
C THR A 86 -19.36 -1.36 22.09
N ILE A 87 -18.15 -1.03 22.53
CA ILE A 87 -17.67 -1.29 23.90
C ILE A 87 -17.91 -0.08 24.80
N SER A 88 -18.06 -0.30 26.11
CA SER A 88 -18.42 0.75 27.07
C SER A 88 -17.32 1.80 27.32
N ASN A 89 -16.05 1.40 27.23
CA ASN A 89 -14.91 2.29 27.50
C ASN A 89 -13.79 2.14 26.45
N PRO A 90 -14.04 2.57 25.19
CA PRO A 90 -13.03 2.52 24.14
C PRO A 90 -11.90 3.50 24.43
N LYS A 91 -10.65 3.12 24.13
CA LYS A 91 -9.49 4.00 24.28
C LYS A 91 -9.60 5.29 23.46
N ASP A 92 -10.25 5.22 22.31
CA ASP A 92 -10.62 6.38 21.48
C ASP A 92 -12.13 6.36 21.28
N LYS A 93 -12.85 7.37 21.77
CA LYS A 93 -14.32 7.44 21.68
C LYS A 93 -14.87 7.35 20.26
N ARG A 94 -14.03 7.56 19.24
CA ARG A 94 -14.44 7.63 17.83
C ARG A 94 -14.31 6.30 17.09
N ARG A 95 -13.66 5.28 17.66
CA ARG A 95 -13.36 4.01 16.98
C ARG A 95 -12.90 2.91 17.94
N MET A 96 -12.83 1.68 17.46
CA MET A 96 -12.20 0.57 18.18
C MET A 96 -10.80 0.27 17.65
N PHE A 97 -9.89 -0.12 18.52
CA PHE A 97 -8.61 -0.69 18.15
C PHE A 97 -8.75 -2.20 17.89
N ALA A 98 -7.83 -2.76 17.10
CA ALA A 98 -7.91 -4.17 16.73
C ALA A 98 -7.88 -5.12 17.94
N ASN A 99 -7.18 -4.74 19.01
CA ASN A 99 -7.10 -5.50 20.26
C ASN A 99 -8.25 -5.21 21.25
N GLU A 100 -9.22 -4.36 20.86
CA GLU A 100 -10.44 -4.08 21.67
C GLU A 100 -11.65 -4.90 21.19
N PHE A 101 -11.54 -5.61 20.07
CA PHE A 101 -12.57 -6.56 19.63
C PHE A 101 -12.55 -7.83 20.46
N SER A 102 -13.65 -8.59 20.45
CA SER A 102 -13.69 -9.91 21.07
C SER A 102 -12.66 -10.86 20.43
N VAL A 103 -12.22 -11.88 21.17
CA VAL A 103 -11.26 -12.87 20.66
C VAL A 103 -11.76 -13.50 19.35
N ASN A 104 -13.04 -13.86 19.29
CA ASN A 104 -13.66 -14.42 18.09
C ASN A 104 -13.64 -13.46 16.89
N GLU A 105 -13.94 -12.16 17.10
CA GLU A 105 -13.82 -11.16 16.03
C GLU A 105 -12.37 -10.97 15.56
N GLN A 106 -11.40 -10.96 16.48
CA GLN A 106 -9.98 -10.87 16.15
C GLN A 106 -9.52 -12.07 15.32
N GLU A 107 -9.89 -13.29 15.73
CA GLU A 107 -9.57 -14.53 15.02
C GLU A 107 -10.19 -14.56 13.62
N ASN A 108 -11.45 -14.18 13.49
CA ASN A 108 -12.15 -14.14 12.20
C ASN A 108 -11.50 -13.16 11.22
N ILE A 109 -11.13 -11.95 11.68
CA ILE A 109 -10.43 -10.98 10.83
C ILE A 109 -9.04 -11.48 10.44
N LEU A 110 -8.26 -11.99 11.39
CA LEU A 110 -6.92 -12.48 11.13
C LEU A 110 -6.94 -13.64 10.13
N LYS A 111 -7.90 -14.57 10.29
CA LYS A 111 -8.14 -15.65 9.34
C LYS A 111 -8.47 -15.12 7.95
N TRP A 112 -9.47 -14.24 7.84
CA TRP A 112 -9.88 -13.67 6.55
C TRP A 112 -8.73 -12.92 5.86
N LEU A 113 -7.99 -12.09 6.61
CA LEU A 113 -6.82 -11.38 6.10
C LEU A 113 -5.74 -12.36 5.60
N ASN A 114 -5.55 -13.49 6.29
CA ASN A 114 -4.55 -14.48 5.94
C ASN A 114 -4.92 -15.25 4.67
N GLU A 115 -6.18 -15.65 4.55
CA GLU A 115 -6.74 -16.30 3.36
C GLU A 115 -6.67 -15.39 2.12
N ASN A 116 -6.82 -14.07 2.30
CA ASN A 116 -6.85 -13.09 1.21
C ASN A 116 -5.54 -12.30 1.04
N LYS A 117 -4.47 -12.69 1.74
CA LYS A 117 -3.23 -11.93 1.86
C LYS A 117 -2.62 -11.56 0.50
N SER A 118 -2.46 -12.53 -0.38
CA SER A 118 -1.84 -12.34 -1.70
C SER A 118 -2.64 -11.36 -2.56
N LEU A 119 -3.98 -11.47 -2.53
CA LEU A 119 -4.88 -10.56 -3.23
C LEU A 119 -4.73 -9.12 -2.71
N ILE A 120 -4.84 -8.95 -1.40
CA ILE A 120 -4.74 -7.64 -0.74
C ILE A 120 -3.40 -6.98 -1.05
N VAL A 121 -2.29 -7.69 -0.83
CA VAL A 121 -0.92 -7.17 -1.06
C VAL A 121 -0.71 -6.77 -2.52
N SER A 122 -1.17 -7.60 -3.46
CA SER A 122 -1.13 -7.28 -4.90
C SER A 122 -1.89 -6.00 -5.22
N ASP A 123 -3.14 -5.89 -4.78
CA ASP A 123 -4.00 -4.74 -5.11
C ASP A 123 -3.48 -3.42 -4.52
N ILE A 124 -3.02 -3.43 -3.27
CA ILE A 124 -2.57 -2.20 -2.60
C ILE A 124 -1.19 -1.73 -3.07
N LEU A 125 -0.35 -2.60 -3.63
CA LEU A 125 0.98 -2.23 -4.15
C LEU A 125 0.98 -2.06 -5.68
N LYS A 126 0.57 -3.10 -6.41
CA LYS A 126 0.60 -3.17 -7.88
C LYS A 126 -0.68 -2.57 -8.49
N GLY A 127 -1.84 -2.87 -7.91
CA GLY A 127 -3.14 -2.57 -8.51
C GLY A 127 -3.46 -3.42 -9.73
N ARG A 128 -4.48 -3.02 -10.48
CA ARG A 128 -5.03 -3.77 -11.62
C ARG A 128 -5.11 -2.89 -12.87
N GLY A 129 -5.25 -3.53 -14.03
CA GLY A 129 -5.44 -2.87 -15.33
C GLY A 129 -4.16 -2.30 -15.94
N GLN A 130 -4.34 -1.54 -17.03
CA GLN A 130 -3.26 -1.05 -17.89
C GLN A 130 -2.23 -0.14 -17.18
N PHE A 131 -2.61 0.48 -16.06
CA PHE A 131 -1.74 1.32 -15.24
C PHE A 131 -1.42 0.68 -13.89
N SER A 132 -1.38 -0.66 -13.85
CA SER A 132 -0.77 -1.37 -12.73
C SER A 132 0.73 -1.08 -12.69
N ALA A 133 1.28 -0.95 -11.49
CA ALA A 133 2.68 -0.60 -11.30
C ALA A 133 3.56 -1.83 -11.47
N GLU A 134 4.55 -1.75 -12.35
CA GLU A 134 5.49 -2.84 -12.66
C GLU A 134 6.82 -2.67 -11.94
N TRP A 135 7.11 -1.44 -11.52
CA TRP A 135 8.33 -1.07 -10.82
C TRP A 135 7.99 -0.17 -9.64
N MET A 136 8.78 -0.28 -8.56
CA MET A 136 8.79 0.70 -7.49
C MET A 136 10.12 1.44 -7.50
N LEU A 137 10.06 2.75 -7.75
CA LEU A 137 11.17 3.67 -7.59
C LEU A 137 11.07 4.34 -6.22
N VAL A 138 12.05 4.10 -5.35
CA VAL A 138 12.18 4.80 -4.07
C VAL A 138 13.33 5.78 -4.18
N ALA A 139 13.05 7.06 -3.96
CA ALA A 139 14.03 8.13 -3.91
C ALA A 139 14.16 8.67 -2.49
N GLN A 140 15.36 8.61 -1.92
CA GLN A 140 15.67 9.24 -0.65
C GLN A 140 16.19 10.66 -0.89
N LYS A 141 15.37 11.65 -0.58
CA LYS A 141 15.71 13.07 -0.75
C LYS A 141 16.23 13.65 0.57
N VAL A 142 17.55 13.82 0.62
CA VAL A 142 18.30 14.41 1.73
C VAL A 142 19.18 15.55 1.21
N LYS A 143 19.60 16.48 2.08
CA LYS A 143 20.35 17.69 1.69
C LYS A 143 21.66 17.38 0.97
N ALA A 144 22.36 16.32 1.37
CA ALA A 144 23.56 15.80 0.72
C ALA A 144 23.41 14.28 0.56
N ASN A 145 23.89 13.72 -0.56
CA ASN A 145 23.87 12.28 -0.86
C ASN A 145 22.46 11.67 -1.00
N SER A 146 21.63 12.29 -1.86
CA SER A 146 20.37 11.64 -2.27
C SER A 146 20.69 10.35 -3.02
N ARG A 147 19.93 9.29 -2.73
CA ARG A 147 20.06 7.97 -3.36
C ARG A 147 18.71 7.47 -3.83
N TRP A 148 18.70 6.53 -4.76
CA TRP A 148 17.48 5.90 -5.25
C TRP A 148 17.68 4.41 -5.48
N VAL A 149 16.58 3.66 -5.43
CA VAL A 149 16.54 2.24 -5.76
C VAL A 149 15.31 1.96 -6.62
N LEU A 150 15.49 1.16 -7.65
CA LEU A 150 14.42 0.70 -8.53
C LEU A 150 14.34 -0.82 -8.38
N LYS A 151 13.20 -1.34 -7.95
CA LYS A 151 12.96 -2.79 -7.86
C LYS A 151 11.73 -3.18 -8.70
N PRO A 152 11.77 -4.35 -9.36
CA PRO A 152 10.58 -4.96 -9.96
C PRO A 152 9.46 -5.10 -8.92
N MET A 153 8.20 -4.91 -9.33
CA MET A 153 7.06 -4.97 -8.42
C MET A 153 6.92 -6.36 -7.77
N ASN A 154 7.24 -7.46 -8.46
CA ASN A 154 7.22 -8.80 -7.85
C ASN A 154 8.17 -8.92 -6.64
N VAL A 155 9.36 -8.30 -6.70
CA VAL A 155 10.29 -8.22 -5.57
C VAL A 155 9.66 -7.41 -4.42
N CYS A 156 9.00 -6.30 -4.72
CA CYS A 156 8.30 -5.49 -3.72
C CYS A 156 7.12 -6.24 -3.07
N LEU A 157 6.31 -6.95 -3.87
CA LEU A 157 5.20 -7.78 -3.38
C LEU A 157 5.71 -8.86 -2.43
N ASN A 158 6.77 -9.57 -2.81
CA ASN A 158 7.38 -10.58 -1.97
C ASN A 158 7.91 -9.97 -0.67
N HIS A 159 8.71 -8.91 -0.77
CA HIS A 159 9.30 -8.26 0.41
C HIS A 159 8.25 -7.74 1.39
N PHE A 160 7.32 -6.91 0.92
CA PHE A 160 6.33 -6.28 1.81
C PHE A 160 5.23 -7.24 2.24
N GLY A 161 4.89 -8.22 1.40
CA GLY A 161 3.94 -9.28 1.74
C GLY A 161 4.52 -10.32 2.69
N ASN A 162 5.84 -10.45 2.84
CA ASN A 162 6.42 -11.48 3.70
C ASN A 162 6.19 -11.22 5.20
N GLY A 163 6.05 -12.30 5.99
CA GLY A 163 5.81 -12.29 7.43
C GLY A 163 4.36 -12.58 7.84
N ASN A 164 4.12 -12.69 9.14
CA ASN A 164 2.81 -13.05 9.68
C ASN A 164 1.80 -11.90 9.55
N ILE A 165 0.50 -12.26 9.63
CA ILE A 165 -0.55 -11.29 9.89
C ILE A 165 -0.81 -11.25 11.39
N GLU A 166 -0.74 -10.07 11.99
CA GLU A 166 -0.80 -9.92 13.44
C GLU A 166 -1.48 -8.61 13.85
N ILE A 167 -2.03 -8.60 15.07
CA ILE A 167 -2.47 -7.37 15.74
C ILE A 167 -1.30 -6.85 16.57
N THR A 168 -0.94 -5.58 16.38
CA THR A 168 0.16 -4.95 17.13
C THR A 168 -0.28 -4.61 18.55
N LYS A 169 0.69 -4.40 19.45
CA LYS A 169 0.43 -3.92 20.83
C LYS A 169 -0.34 -2.59 20.86
N GLN A 170 -0.19 -1.76 19.84
CA GLN A 170 -0.91 -0.50 19.70
C GLN A 170 -2.31 -0.67 19.08
N GLY A 171 -2.75 -1.90 18.78
CA GLY A 171 -4.07 -2.20 18.27
C GLY A 171 -4.27 -1.86 16.79
N ASN A 172 -3.22 -2.01 15.97
CA ASN A 172 -3.33 -1.95 14.51
C ASN A 172 -3.15 -3.34 13.90
N PHE A 173 -3.57 -3.51 12.65
CA PHE A 173 -3.28 -4.73 11.91
C PHE A 173 -1.96 -4.58 11.16
N LYS A 174 -1.23 -5.68 11.04
CA LYS A 174 -0.02 -5.77 10.23
C LYS A 174 -0.15 -6.98 9.31
N ILE A 175 0.06 -6.74 8.02
CA ILE A 175 -0.01 -7.76 6.96
C ILE A 175 1.41 -7.93 6.43
N GLY A 176 2.16 -8.90 6.94
CA GLY A 176 3.58 -9.01 6.63
C GLY A 176 4.34 -7.77 7.12
N ARG A 177 4.91 -6.98 6.20
CA ARG A 177 5.58 -5.70 6.51
C ARG A 177 4.71 -4.46 6.24
N ILE A 178 3.42 -4.66 5.94
CA ILE A 178 2.47 -3.56 5.68
C ILE A 178 1.68 -3.27 6.95
N THR A 179 1.63 -2.01 7.37
CA THR A 179 0.73 -1.54 8.43
C THR A 179 -0.62 -1.19 7.83
N MET A 180 -1.69 -1.79 8.36
CA MET A 180 -3.08 -1.46 8.07
C MET A 180 -3.66 -0.70 9.26
N GLN A 181 -4.11 0.53 9.02
CA GLN A 181 -4.51 1.45 10.07
C GLN A 181 -5.68 2.36 9.68
N ARG A 182 -6.40 2.87 10.68
CA ARG A 182 -7.22 4.09 10.50
C ARG A 182 -6.33 5.21 9.96
N LYS A 183 -6.81 5.95 8.96
CA LYS A 183 -6.09 7.10 8.39
C LYS A 183 -5.72 8.12 9.47
N GLY A 184 -6.71 8.54 10.27
CA GLY A 184 -6.54 9.55 11.30
C GLY A 184 -6.09 10.91 10.75
N GLY A 185 -5.93 11.89 11.64
CA GLY A 185 -5.52 13.25 11.29
C GLY A 185 -6.59 13.99 10.48
N ASP A 186 -6.18 14.67 9.41
CA ASP A 186 -7.03 15.47 8.51
C ASP A 186 -7.90 16.53 9.21
N ASN A 187 -7.43 17.08 10.34
CA ASN A 187 -8.17 18.02 11.20
C ASN A 187 -9.55 17.50 11.62
N GLY A 188 -9.70 16.18 11.79
CA GLY A 188 -10.95 15.57 12.22
C GLY A 188 -12.02 15.44 11.13
N ARG A 189 -11.71 15.79 9.86
CA ARG A 189 -12.61 15.54 8.73
C ARG A 189 -12.93 14.06 8.60
N ASP A 190 -14.07 13.76 7.97
CA ASP A 190 -14.51 12.38 7.75
C ASP A 190 -13.50 11.50 7.02
N THR A 191 -12.63 12.07 6.17
CA THR A 191 -11.54 11.32 5.51
C THR A 191 -10.54 10.69 6.48
N ALA A 192 -10.52 11.12 7.75
CA ALA A 192 -9.75 10.49 8.82
C ALA A 192 -10.26 9.08 9.19
N LYS A 193 -11.51 8.76 8.82
CA LYS A 193 -12.16 7.46 9.01
C LYS A 193 -11.89 6.48 7.86
N MET A 194 -11.10 6.83 6.85
CA MET A 194 -10.72 5.85 5.82
C MET A 194 -9.75 4.80 6.37
N LEU A 195 -9.80 3.59 5.80
CA LEU A 195 -8.78 2.57 6.02
C LEU A 195 -7.54 2.89 5.17
N GLN A 196 -6.35 2.80 5.76
CA GLN A 196 -5.09 3.22 5.15
C GLN A 196 -4.03 2.13 5.30
N PHE A 197 -3.24 1.93 4.24
CA PHE A 197 -2.11 1.02 4.20
C PHE A 197 -0.80 1.80 4.07
N LYS A 198 0.20 1.41 4.88
CA LYS A 198 1.53 2.02 4.90
C LYS A 198 2.63 0.97 4.90
N ILE A 199 3.74 1.32 4.27
CA ILE A 199 5.01 0.58 4.30
C ILE A 199 6.13 1.54 4.67
N ASN A 200 7.31 1.01 5.01
CA ASN A 200 8.55 1.75 4.97
C ASN A 200 9.26 1.47 3.64
N PRO A 201 9.21 2.37 2.62
CA PRO A 201 9.84 2.12 1.34
C PRO A 201 11.37 2.09 1.41
N ALA A 202 11.97 2.68 2.44
CA ALA A 202 13.42 2.74 2.56
C ALA A 202 14.05 1.35 2.79
N GLU A 203 13.26 0.35 3.20
CA GLU A 203 13.71 -1.04 3.31
C GLU A 203 14.18 -1.62 1.97
N LEU A 204 13.71 -1.08 0.84
CA LEU A 204 14.14 -1.56 -0.49
C LEU A 204 15.60 -1.23 -0.80
N PHE A 205 16.22 -0.27 -0.10
CA PHE A 205 17.64 0.04 -0.26
C PHE A 205 18.56 -1.08 0.27
N ASP A 206 18.05 -1.89 1.20
CA ASP A 206 18.84 -2.93 1.87
C ASP A 206 18.62 -4.31 1.22
N LEU A 207 17.75 -4.40 0.22
CA LEU A 207 17.52 -5.60 -0.57
C LEU A 207 18.62 -5.76 -1.62
N LYS A 208 19.40 -6.83 -1.46
CA LYS A 208 20.36 -7.30 -2.48
C LYS A 208 19.58 -7.72 -3.73
#